data_AF-A0A3N8GXM1-F1
#
_entry.id   AF-A0A3N8GXM1-F1
#
_cell.length_a   1.000
_cell.length_b   1.000
_cell.length_c   1.000
_cell.angle_alpha   90.00
_cell.angle_beta   90.00
_cell.angle_gamma   90.00
#
_symmetry.space_group_name_H-M   'P 1'
#
loop_
_entity.id
_entity.type
_entity.pdbx_description
1 polymer ?
#
loop_
_entity_poly.entity_id
_entity_poly.type
_entity_poly.pdbx_seq_one_letter_code
_entity_poly.pdbx_strand_id
1 'polypeptide(L)' 'MLFNSTRFRIDPTPRRADGQYVAHVRITTTLIDGDERQVHCSGDLAAFERRDDAVAYATEWAEVWLTSQFG' A
#
# COMPACT_ATOMS: atom_id res chain seq x y z
N MET A 1 -27.74 -2.01 10.14
CA MET A 1 -26.32 -1.65 10.36
C MET A 1 -25.53 -2.18 9.18
N LEU A 2 -25.34 -1.38 8.12
CA LEU A 2 -24.49 -1.81 7.00
C LEU A 2 -23.03 -1.67 7.43
N PHE A 3 -22.42 -2.77 7.84
CA PHE A 3 -20.98 -2.90 7.87
C PHE A 3 -20.51 -2.89 6.41
N ASN A 4 -20.31 -1.68 5.86
CA ASN A 4 -19.69 -1.46 4.56
C ASN A 4 -18.37 -2.23 4.58
N SER A 5 -18.38 -3.40 3.95
CA SER A 5 -17.28 -4.36 3.96
C SER A 5 -16.21 -3.93 2.95
N THR A 6 -15.85 -2.66 2.99
CA THR A 6 -14.77 -2.08 2.19
C THR A 6 -13.47 -2.59 2.77
N ARG A 7 -12.98 -3.73 2.27
CA ARG A 7 -11.69 -4.28 2.69
C ARG A 7 -10.59 -3.55 1.93
N PHE A 8 -9.78 -2.78 2.65
CA PHE A 8 -8.56 -2.20 2.11
C PHE A 8 -7.49 -3.28 2.04
N ARG A 9 -6.89 -3.43 0.87
CA ARG A 9 -5.76 -4.31 0.62
C ARG A 9 -4.54 -3.45 0.35
N ILE A 10 -3.56 -3.58 1.22
CA ILE A 10 -2.26 -2.93 1.10
C ILE A 10 -1.32 -3.93 0.43
N ASP A 11 -0.75 -3.54 -0.69
CA ASP A 11 0.32 -4.27 -1.35
C ASP A 11 1.63 -3.46 -1.19
N PRO A 12 2.47 -3.82 -0.20
CA PRO A 12 3.76 -3.18 0.02
C PRO A 12 4.86 -3.87 -0.79
N THR A 13 4.55 -4.36 -2.01
CA THR A 13 5.54 -5.06 -2.83
C THR A 13 6.56 -4.05 -3.36
N PRO A 14 7.83 -4.10 -2.91
CA PRO A 14 8.82 -3.15 -3.38
C PRO A 14 9.17 -3.44 -4.84
N ARG A 15 9.33 -2.38 -5.61
CA ARG A 15 9.79 -2.46 -6.99
C ARG A 15 11.31 -2.59 -7.00
N ARG A 16 11.84 -3.58 -7.68
CA ARG A 16 13.30 -3.68 -7.87
C ARG A 16 13.72 -2.80 -9.04
N ALA A 17 14.60 -1.84 -8.79
CA ALA A 17 15.16 -0.93 -9.80
C ALA A 17 16.68 -0.79 -9.57
N ASP A 18 17.48 -1.06 -10.61
CA ASP A 18 18.94 -0.85 -10.61
C ASP A 18 19.68 -1.40 -9.37
N GLY A 19 19.31 -2.61 -8.92
CA GLY A 19 19.94 -3.26 -7.77
C GLY A 19 19.40 -2.82 -6.40
N GLN A 20 18.52 -1.82 -6.36
CA GLN A 20 17.85 -1.33 -5.15
C GLN A 20 16.38 -1.78 -5.11
N TYR A 21 15.82 -1.78 -3.90
CA TYR A 21 14.42 -2.05 -3.60
C TYR A 21 13.72 -0.74 -3.32
N VAL A 22 12.93 -0.27 -4.28
CA VAL A 22 12.11 0.92 -4.13
C VAL A 22 10.85 0.54 -3.36
N ALA A 23 10.73 1.08 -2.15
CA ALA A 23 9.52 1.02 -1.37
C ALA A 23 8.38 1.62 -2.19
N HIS A 24 7.34 0.82 -2.32
CA HIS A 24 6.17 1.12 -3.11
C HIS A 24 4.97 0.59 -2.35
N VAL A 25 3.91 1.38 -2.34
CA VAL A 25 2.64 1.02 -1.70
C VAL A 25 1.53 1.20 -2.71
N ARG A 26 0.78 0.12 -2.91
CA ARG A 26 -0.49 0.15 -3.63
C ARG A 26 -1.62 -0.21 -2.69
N ILE A 27 -2.53 0.73 -2.50
CA ILE A 27 -3.74 0.54 -1.72
C ILE A 27 -4.88 0.32 -2.70
N THR A 28 -5.48 -0.85 -2.60
CA THR A 28 -6.67 -1.23 -3.36
C THR A 28 -7.81 -1.44 -2.37
N THR A 29 -9.03 -1.29 -2.84
CA THR A 29 -10.21 -1.60 -2.07
C THR A 29 -11.09 -2.53 -2.87
N THR A 30 -11.58 -3.57 -2.21
CA THR A 30 -12.58 -4.45 -2.80
C THR A 30 -13.96 -3.86 -2.53
N LEU A 31 -14.65 -3.50 -3.61
CA LEU A 31 -16.03 -3.04 -3.57
C LEU A 31 -16.98 -4.22 -3.25
N ILE A 32 -18.20 -3.90 -2.81
CA ILE A 32 -19.22 -4.90 -2.47
C ILE A 32 -19.58 -5.77 -3.69
N ASP A 33 -19.47 -5.20 -4.88
CA ASP A 33 -19.68 -5.87 -6.17
C ASP A 33 -18.56 -6.86 -6.53
N GLY A 34 -17.52 -6.98 -5.69
CA GLY A 34 -16.35 -7.84 -5.91
C GLY A 34 -15.27 -7.21 -6.79
N ASP A 35 -15.48 -5.98 -7.26
CA ASP A 35 -14.52 -5.26 -8.10
C ASP A 35 -13.38 -4.66 -7.25
N GLU A 36 -12.14 -4.84 -7.71
CA GLU A 36 -10.95 -4.29 -7.06
C GLU A 36 -10.66 -2.91 -7.64
N ARG A 37 -10.94 -1.86 -6.85
CA ARG A 37 -10.60 -0.49 -7.23
C ARG A 37 -9.30 -0.06 -6.60
N GLN A 38 -8.38 0.46 -7.42
CA GLN A 38 -7.21 1.15 -6.91
C GLN A 38 -7.66 2.44 -6.22
N VAL A 39 -7.37 2.53 -4.91
CA VAL A 39 -7.67 3.71 -4.10
C VAL A 39 -6.52 4.69 -4.20
N HIS A 40 -5.30 4.18 -3.99
CA HIS A 40 -4.12 5.01 -3.96
C HIS A 40 -2.89 4.23 -4.40
N CYS A 41 -2.00 4.91 -5.10
CA CYS A 41 -0.65 4.42 -5.38
C CYS A 41 0.30 5.51 -4.92
N SER A 42 1.09 5.16 -3.91
CA SER A 42 2.08 6.07 -3.35
C SER A 42 3.16 6.44 -4.38
N GLY A 43 3.39 5.55 -5.35
CA GLY A 43 4.48 5.68 -6.31
C GLY A 43 5.78 5.16 -5.72
N ASP A 44 6.90 5.79 -6.08
CA ASP A 44 8.22 5.48 -5.54
C ASP A 44 8.44 6.30 -4.26
N LEU A 45 8.33 5.66 -3.09
CA LEU A 45 8.46 6.33 -1.80
C LEU A 45 9.93 6.62 -1.46
N ALA A 46 10.75 5.56 -1.50
CA ALA A 46 12.16 5.61 -1.16
C ALA A 46 12.86 4.36 -1.70
N ALA A 47 14.15 4.46 -2.02
CA ALA A 47 14.96 3.31 -2.42
C ALA A 47 15.77 2.80 -1.22
N PHE A 48 15.77 1.49 -1.03
CA PHE A 48 16.49 0.79 0.01
C PHE A 48 17.40 -0.28 -0.60
N GLU A 49 18.51 -0.56 0.05
CA GLU A 49 19.42 -1.64 -0.37
C GLU A 49 18.85 -3.03 -0.06
N ARG A 50 17.97 -3.11 0.94
CA ARG A 50 17.35 -4.34 1.42
C ARG A 50 15.85 -4.34 1.18
N ARG A 51 15.32 -5.51 0.81
CA ARG A 51 13.89 -5.70 0.57
C ARG A 51 13.06 -5.53 1.84
N ASP A 52 13.54 -6.07 2.96
CA ASP A 52 12.83 -6.00 4.25
C ASP A 52 12.61 -4.55 4.69
N ASP A 53 13.63 -3.70 4.60
CA ASP A 53 13.53 -2.27 4.92
C ASP A 53 12.52 -1.55 4.01
N ALA A 54 12.53 -1.86 2.71
CA ALA A 54 11.56 -1.29 1.77
C ALA A 54 10.11 -1.71 2.09
N VAL A 55 9.89 -2.98 2.46
CA VAL A 55 8.57 -3.51 2.83
C VAL A 55 8.10 -2.93 4.16
N ALA A 56 8.97 -2.84 5.16
CA ALA A 56 8.65 -2.28 6.46
C ALA A 56 8.22 -0.82 6.32
N TYR A 57 9.04 -0.01 5.63
CA TYR A 57 8.74 1.40 5.37
C TYR A 57 7.43 1.58 4.59
N ALA A 58 7.23 0.79 3.53
CA ALA A 58 5.99 0.80 2.75
C ALA A 58 4.76 0.47 3.62
N THR A 59 4.89 -0.52 4.52
CA THR A 59 3.79 -0.93 5.40
C THR A 59 3.44 0.17 6.41
N GLU A 60 4.44 0.71 7.11
CA GLU A 60 4.24 1.80 8.08
C GLU A 60 3.62 3.03 7.40
N TRP A 61 4.11 3.40 6.22
CA TRP A 61 3.56 4.50 5.46
C TRP A 61 2.09 4.27 5.10
N ALA A 62 1.73 3.04 4.70
CA ALA A 62 0.36 2.71 4.33
C ALA A 62 -0.59 2.79 5.53
N GLU A 63 -0.17 2.34 6.71
CA GLU A 63 -0.97 2.43 7.95
C GLU A 63 -1.19 3.89 8.36
N VAL A 64 -0.15 4.72 8.32
CA VAL A 64 -0.25 6.15 8.60
C VAL A 64 -1.17 6.84 7.59
N TRP A 65 -1.05 6.51 6.30
CA TRP A 65 -1.89 7.07 5.26
C TRP A 65 -3.36 6.67 5.46
N LEU A 66 -3.65 5.39 5.72
CA LEU A 66 -5.01 4.91 5.99
C LEU A 66 -5.61 5.60 7.22
N THR A 67 -4.84 5.72 8.29
CA THR A 67 -5.26 6.45 9.50
C THR A 67 -5.49 7.92 9.21
N SER A 68 -4.68 8.56 8.37
CA SER A 68 -4.88 9.96 8.00
C SER A 68 -6.07 10.20 7.08
N GLN A 69 -6.46 9.22 6.25
CA GLN A 69 -7.57 9.36 5.31
C GLN A 69 -8.91 8.93 5.90
N PHE A 70 -8.91 7.94 6.80
CA PHE A 70 -10.12 7.31 7.34
C PHE A 70 -10.24 7.36 8.87
N GLY A 71 -9.21 7.85 9.57
CA GLY A 71 -9.19 8.00 11.03
C GLY A 71 -9.72 9.34 11.52
#